data_AF-A0A3A9V3M8-F1
#
_entry.id   AF-A0A3A9V3M8-F1
#
_cell.length_a   1.000
_cell.length_b   1.000
_cell.length_c   1.000
_cell.angle_alpha   90.00
_cell.angle_beta   90.00
_cell.angle_gamma   90.00
#
_symmetry.space_group_name_H-M   'P 1'
#
loop_
_entity.id
_entity.type
_entity.pdbx_description
1 polymer ?
#
loop_
_entity_poly.entity_id
_entity_poly.type
_entity_poly.pdbx_seq_one_letter_code
_entity_poly.pdbx_strand_id
1 'polypeptide(L)' 'MKYILEKTIGNLPLKYKTVYILKEVERMRISDISKCLNLTESNVKVRIHRSKQILKDELF' A
#
# COMPACT_ATOMS: atom_id res chain seq x y z
N MET A 1 -14.07 -11.73 -7.86
CA MET A 1 -12.85 -11.49 -7.05
C MET A 1 -12.18 -10.15 -7.34
N LYS A 2 -11.90 -9.78 -8.61
CA LYS A 2 -11.26 -8.49 -8.96
C LYS A 2 -11.94 -7.24 -8.35
N TYR A 3 -13.27 -7.17 -8.44
CA TYR A 3 -14.07 -6.04 -7.94
C TYR A 3 -13.98 -5.84 -6.41
N ILE A 4 -13.89 -6.93 -5.64
CA ILE A 4 -13.79 -6.85 -4.18
C ILE A 4 -12.45 -6.21 -3.81
N LEU A 5 -11.35 -6.69 -4.42
CA LEU A 5 -10.02 -6.17 -4.17
C LEU A 5 -9.89 -4.68 -4.55
N GLU A 6 -10.41 -4.27 -5.70
CA GLU A 6 -10.39 -2.87 -6.13
C GLU A 6 -11.20 -1.97 -5.18
N LYS A 7 -12.36 -2.43 -4.71
CA LYS A 7 -13.19 -1.71 -3.75
C LYS A 7 -12.51 -1.57 -2.38
N THR A 8 -11.93 -2.66 -1.85
CA THR A 8 -11.20 -2.66 -0.57
C THR A 8 -9.95 -1.78 -0.65
N ILE A 9 -9.18 -1.86 -1.74
CA ILE A 9 -8.06 -0.94 -1.98
C ILE A 9 -8.59 0.50 -2.01
N GLY A 10 -9.74 0.75 -2.62
CA GLY A 10 -10.44 2.03 -2.67
C GLY A 10 -10.71 2.65 -1.29
N ASN A 11 -10.94 1.86 -0.25
CA ASN A 11 -11.20 2.34 1.11
C ASN A 11 -9.93 2.69 1.89
N LEU A 12 -8.74 2.24 1.45
CA LEU A 12 -7.51 2.56 2.16
C LEU A 12 -7.26 4.06 2.23
N PRO A 13 -6.84 4.58 3.39
CA PRO A 13 -6.33 5.94 3.50
C PRO A 13 -5.23 6.17 2.46
N LEU A 14 -5.26 7.34 1.81
CA LEU A 14 -4.44 7.64 0.63
C LEU A 14 -2.96 7.29 0.82
N LYS A 15 -2.37 7.63 1.98
CA LYS A 15 -0.97 7.34 2.31
C LYS A 15 -0.60 5.85 2.32
N TYR A 16 -1.55 4.96 2.61
CA TYR A 16 -1.35 3.51 2.63
C TYR A 16 -1.67 2.92 1.26
N LYS A 17 -2.75 3.40 0.61
CA LYS A 17 -3.14 3.04 -0.75
C LYS A 17 -2.02 3.28 -1.75
N THR A 18 -1.43 4.48 -1.76
CA THR A 18 -0.36 4.83 -2.70
C THR A 18 0.83 3.90 -2.56
N VAL A 19 1.29 3.65 -1.32
CA VAL A 19 2.44 2.77 -1.09
C VAL A 19 2.12 1.31 -1.46
N TYR A 20 0.90 0.85 -1.18
CA TYR A 20 0.46 -0.49 -1.56
C TYR A 20 0.42 -0.68 -3.08
N ILE A 21 -0.16 0.27 -3.83
CA ILE A 21 -0.22 0.22 -5.30
C ILE A 21 1.20 0.20 -5.88
N LEU A 22 2.05 1.14 -5.49
CA LEU A 22 3.42 1.19 -6.00
C LEU A 22 4.20 -0.11 -5.68
N LYS A 23 3.94 -0.73 -4.53
CA LYS A 23 4.65 -1.95 -4.12
C LYS A 23 4.12 -3.22 -4.77
N GLU A 24 2.82 -3.43 -4.73
CA GLU A 24 2.19 -4.72 -5.06
C GLU A 24 1.65 -4.75 -6.49
N VAL A 25 1.21 -3.60 -7.02
CA VAL A 25 0.71 -3.47 -8.40
C VAL A 25 1.85 -3.11 -9.35
N GLU A 26 2.54 -2.00 -9.09
CA GLU A 26 3.66 -1.52 -9.93
C GLU A 26 4.98 -2.26 -9.68
N ARG A 27 5.02 -3.13 -8.67
CA ARG A 27 6.19 -3.94 -8.28
C ARG A 27 7.47 -3.13 -8.02
N MET A 28 7.34 -1.87 -7.61
CA MET A 28 8.50 -1.01 -7.30
C MET A 28 9.28 -1.53 -6.09
N ARG A 29 10.58 -1.24 -6.07
CA ARG A 29 11.43 -1.50 -4.89
C ARG A 29 11.16 -0.45 -3.82
N ILE A 30 11.40 -0.82 -2.57
CA ILE A 30 11.18 0.07 -1.41
C ILE A 30 12.03 1.34 -1.52
N SER A 31 13.26 1.22 -2.01
CA SER A 31 14.18 2.34 -2.25
C SER A 31 13.66 3.32 -3.31
N ASP A 32 13.03 2.81 -4.38
CA ASP A 32 12.48 3.64 -5.44
C ASP A 32 11.20 4.36 -4.95
N ILE A 33 10.33 3.66 -4.20
CA ILE A 33 9.15 4.26 -3.55
C ILE A 33 9.55 5.33 -2.53
N SER A 34 10.59 5.06 -1.74
CA SER A 34 11.16 6.00 -0.77
C SER A 34 11.56 7.31 -1.43
N LYS A 35 12.26 7.24 -2.57
CA LYS A 35 12.64 8.42 -3.36
C LYS A 35 11.41 9.11 -3.98
N CYS A 36 10.52 8.36 -4.64
CA CYS A 36 9.34 8.91 -5.30
C CYS A 36 8.40 9.66 -4.35
N LEU A 37 8.26 9.19 -3.10
CA LEU A 37 7.35 9.78 -2.12
C LEU A 37 8.04 10.66 -1.09
N ASN A 38 9.36 10.86 -1.21
CA ASN A 38 10.19 11.56 -0.22
C ASN A 38 9.96 11.04 1.22
N LEU A 39 10.05 9.72 1.39
CA LEU A 39 9.90 9.02 2.68
C LEU A 39 11.16 8.24 2.98
N THR A 40 11.41 7.93 4.26
CA THR A 40 12.42 6.93 4.61
C THR A 40 11.93 5.53 4.23
N GLU A 41 12.85 4.62 3.90
CA GLU A 41 12.50 3.22 3.63
C GLU A 41 11.77 2.56 4.80
N SER A 42 12.10 2.94 6.04
CA SER A 42 11.41 2.48 7.25
C SER A 42 9.92 2.91 7.23
N ASN A 43 9.65 4.17 6.92
CA ASN A 43 8.27 4.67 6.80
C ASN A 43 7.51 3.98 5.65
N VAL A 44 8.18 3.68 4.53
CA VAL A 44 7.58 2.89 3.43
C VAL A 44 7.19 1.50 3.93
N LYS A 45 8.09 0.78 4.61
CA LYS A 45 7.80 -0.56 5.17
C LYS A 45 6.63 -0.54 6.15
N VAL A 46 6.59 0.44 7.06
CA VAL A 46 5.47 0.60 8.02
C VAL A 46 4.15 0.86 7.28
N ARG A 47 4.16 1.72 6.25
CA ARG A 47 2.95 2.00 5.46
C ARG A 47 2.45 0.77 4.69
N ILE A 48 3.35 -0.06 4.14
CA ILE A 48 3.00 -1.35 3.51
C ILE A 48 2.41 -2.32 4.54
N HIS A 49 3.02 -2.41 5.73
CA HIS A 49 2.50 -3.29 6.77
C HIS A 49 1.08 -2.87 7.16
N ARG A 50 0.87 -1.58 7.45
CA ARG A 50 -0.45 -1.03 7.81
C ARG A 50 -1.48 -1.19 6.69
N SER A 51 -1.10 -0.99 5.43
CA SER A 51 -2.00 -1.21 4.31
C SER A 51 -2.50 -2.66 4.26
N LYS A 52 -1.61 -3.63 4.49
CA LYS A 52 -1.96 -5.06 4.52
C LYS A 52 -2.82 -5.43 5.73
N GLN A 53 -2.63 -4.81 6.89
CA GLN A 53 -3.49 -5.02 8.06
C GLN A 53 -4.91 -4.52 7.78
N ILE A 54 -5.07 -3.28 7.31
CA ILE A 54 -6.39 -2.72 6.98
C ILE A 54 -7.11 -3.57 5.93
N LEU A 55 -6.41 -4.02 4.88
CA LEU A 55 -7.00 -4.90 3.86
C LEU A 55 -7.45 -6.25 4.44
N LYS A 56 -6.75 -6.78 5.46
CA LYS A 56 -7.16 -8.01 6.14
C LYS A 56 -8.40 -7.74 6.98
N ASP A 57 -8.41 -6.67 7.77
CA ASP A 57 -9.53 -6.30 8.64
C ASP A 57 -10.81 -5.95 7.85
N GLU A 58 -10.71 -5.55 6.58
CA GLU A 58 -11.87 -5.32 5.71
C GLU A 58 -12.35 -6.56 4.95
N LEU A 59 -11.53 -7.61 4.86
CA LEU A 59 -11.85 -8.84 4.12
C LEU A 59 -12.40 -9.96 5.02
N PHE A 60 -12.17 -9.85 6.33
CA PHE A 60 -12.63 -10.77 7.38
C PHE A 60 -13.57 -10.05 8.34
#